data_AF-A0A951AIN7-F1
#
_entry.id   AF-A0A951AIN7-F1
#
_cell.length_a   1.000
_cell.length_b   1.000
_cell.length_c   1.000
_cell.angle_alpha   90.00
_cell.angle_beta   90.00
_cell.angle_gamma   90.00
#
_symmetry.space_group_name_H-M   'P 1'
#
loop_
_entity.id
_entity.type
_entity.pdbx_description
1 polymer ?
#
loop_
_entity_poly.entity_id
_entity_poly.type
_entity_poly.pdbx_seq_one_letter_code
_entity_poly.pdbx_strand_id
1 'polypeptide(L)'
;MPSPDIYVQVTVTPHDRESGHPSDSPQTALVEVPGTRIERYRKQSPYAGEATDQQLAEYLAGEIGPHALARAGFHRSGPWCIDSVALPQRPQWIEARLSDFSYDSMNAWLPTRQSFV
;
A
#
# COMPACT_ATOMS: atom_id res chain seq x y z
N MET A 1 10.66 21.16 -6.79
CA MET A 1 10.52 20.81 -5.36
C MET A 1 10.60 19.31 -5.26
N PRO A 2 11.15 18.73 -4.18
CA PRO A 2 11.07 17.30 -3.97
C PRO A 2 9.59 16.89 -3.88
N SER A 3 9.26 15.73 -4.43
CA SER A 3 7.91 15.16 -4.25
C SER A 3 7.64 15.01 -2.75
N PRO A 4 6.43 15.31 -2.26
CA PRO A 4 6.09 15.03 -0.86
C PRO A 4 5.99 13.52 -0.64
N ASP A 5 6.09 13.10 0.61
CA ASP A 5 5.77 11.71 0.97
C ASP A 5 4.26 11.50 0.83
N ILE A 6 3.87 10.38 0.21
CA ILE A 6 2.47 10.05 -0.07
C ILE A 6 2.08 8.82 0.73
N TYR A 7 0.96 8.92 1.44
CA TYR A 7 0.39 7.81 2.19
C TYR A 7 -0.66 7.11 1.32
N VAL A 8 -0.54 5.81 1.15
CA VAL A 8 -1.41 5.01 0.31
C VAL A 8 -2.06 3.92 1.15
N GLN A 9 -3.39 3.83 1.09
CA GLN A 9 -4.11 2.68 1.61
C GLN A 9 -4.12 1.59 0.54
N VAL A 10 -3.56 0.42 0.86
CA VAL A 10 -3.55 -0.77 0.01
C VAL A 10 -4.49 -1.79 0.61
N THR A 11 -5.51 -2.18 -0.13
CA THR A 11 -6.50 -3.18 0.27
C THR A 11 -6.34 -4.41 -0.61
N VAL A 12 -6.10 -5.55 0.03
CA VAL A 12 -5.99 -6.85 -0.62
C VAL A 12 -7.24 -7.64 -0.30
N THR A 13 -7.99 -7.97 -1.34
CA THR A 13 -9.20 -8.78 -1.24
C THR A 13 -8.90 -10.16 -1.85
N PRO A 14 -8.74 -11.21 -1.03
CA PRO A 14 -8.55 -12.54 -1.55
C PRO A 14 -9.85 -13.02 -2.20
N HIS A 15 -9.78 -13.61 -3.38
CA HIS A 15 -10.94 -14.25 -3.97
C HIS A 15 -11.04 -15.68 -3.46
N ASP A 16 -12.25 -16.10 -3.14
CA ASP A 16 -12.54 -17.49 -2.83
C ASP A 16 -12.27 -18.36 -4.06
N ARG A 17 -11.56 -19.47 -3.87
CA ARG A 17 -11.04 -20.29 -4.96
C ARG A 17 -12.14 -21.04 -5.71
N GLU A 18 -13.25 -21.34 -5.03
CA GLU A 18 -14.36 -22.14 -5.60
C GLU A 18 -15.39 -21.26 -6.31
N SER A 19 -15.75 -20.14 -5.69
CA SER A 19 -16.77 -19.23 -6.20
C SER A 19 -16.21 -18.08 -7.06
N GLY A 20 -14.92 -17.78 -6.96
CA GLY A 20 -14.30 -16.61 -7.58
C GLY A 20 -14.75 -15.27 -6.98
N HIS A 21 -15.59 -15.30 -5.93
CA HIS A 21 -16.12 -14.10 -5.30
C HIS A 21 -15.08 -13.48 -4.36
N PRO A 22 -15.07 -12.15 -4.22
CA PRO A 22 -14.22 -11.47 -3.23
C PRO A 22 -14.59 -11.92 -1.81
N SER A 23 -13.59 -12.21 -0.99
CA SER A 23 -13.78 -12.51 0.43
C SER A 23 -14.33 -11.30 1.17
N ASP A 24 -15.29 -11.52 2.07
CA ASP A 24 -15.88 -10.50 2.96
C ASP A 24 -14.91 -9.95 4.01
N SER A 25 -13.67 -10.46 4.05
CA SER A 25 -12.62 -10.05 4.97
C SER A 25 -11.41 -9.47 4.22
N PRO A 26 -11.55 -8.31 3.55
CA PRO A 26 -10.41 -7.63 2.94
C PRO A 26 -9.38 -7.26 4.01
N GLN A 27 -8.12 -7.24 3.61
CA GLN A 27 -7.02 -6.88 4.49
C GLN A 27 -6.38 -5.60 3.97
N THR A 28 -6.11 -4.66 4.88
CA THR A 28 -5.61 -3.35 4.50
C THR A 28 -4.23 -3.14 5.10
N ALA A 29 -3.35 -2.46 4.37
CA ALA A 29 -2.10 -1.90 4.85
C ALA A 29 -2.06 -0.42 4.47
N LEU A 30 -1.48 0.40 5.34
CA LEU A 30 -1.09 1.74 4.99
C LEU A 30 0.39 1.72 4.59
N VAL A 31 0.73 2.34 3.47
CA VAL A 31 2.10 2.45 2.97
C VAL A 31 2.47 3.91 2.83
N GLU A 32 3.56 4.33 3.45
CA GLU A 32 4.22 5.60 3.15
C GLU A 32 5.20 5.37 2.00
N VAL A 33 4.99 6.09 0.91
CA VAL A 33 5.86 6.13 -0.24
C VAL A 33 6.65 7.44 -0.20
N PRO A 34 7.96 7.38 0.07
CA PRO A 34 8.77 8.59 0.13
C PRO A 34 8.80 9.29 -1.22
N GLY A 35 8.76 10.62 -1.21
CA GLY A 35 8.85 11.40 -2.46
C GLY A 35 10.12 11.12 -3.26
N THR A 36 11.23 10.88 -2.56
CA THR A 36 12.50 10.47 -3.18
C THR A 36 12.39 9.13 -3.93
N ARG A 37 11.50 8.23 -3.48
CA ARG A 37 11.25 6.94 -4.13
C ARG A 37 10.41 7.11 -5.39
N ILE A 38 9.44 8.02 -5.37
CA ILE A 38 8.61 8.41 -6.53
C ILE A 38 9.50 9.01 -7.62
N GLU A 39 10.37 9.97 -7.26
CA GLU A 39 11.30 10.59 -8.21
C GLU A 39 12.28 9.60 -8.81
N ARG A 40 12.81 8.69 -7.97
CA ARG A 40 13.69 7.62 -8.44
C ARG A 40 12.96 6.73 -9.45
N TYR A 41 11.73 6.31 -9.15
CA TYR A 41 10.93 5.50 -10.05
C TYR A 41 10.67 6.22 -11.37
N ARG A 42 10.30 7.51 -11.31
CA ARG A 42 10.04 8.32 -12.51
C ARG A 42 11.24 8.40 -13.45
N LYS A 43 12.45 8.49 -12.90
CA LYS A 43 13.68 8.52 -13.70
C LYS A 43 14.07 7.17 -14.29
N GLN A 44 13.69 6.08 -13.63
CA GLN A 44 14.11 4.72 -14.00
C GLN A 44 13.10 3.99 -14.88
N SER A 45 11.80 4.32 -14.76
CA SER A 45 10.73 3.61 -15.44
C SER A 45 10.30 4.36 -16.71
N PRO A 46 10.34 3.71 -17.89
CA PRO A 46 9.83 4.30 -19.12
C PRO A 46 8.30 4.47 -19.10
N TYR A 47 7.61 3.82 -18.15
CA TYR A 47 6.16 3.86 -18.00
C TYR A 47 5.68 4.95 -17.03
N ALA A 48 6.60 5.64 -16.34
CA ALA A 48 6.24 6.66 -15.36
C ALA A 48 5.84 8.02 -15.98
N GLY A 49 5.92 8.14 -17.32
CA GLY A 49 5.83 9.39 -18.09
C GLY A 49 4.92 10.47 -17.49
N GLU A 50 3.62 10.40 -17.78
CA GLU A 50 2.62 11.41 -17.38
C GLU A 50 1.91 11.08 -16.06
N ALA A 51 2.30 10.00 -15.38
CA ALA A 51 1.67 9.58 -14.14
C ALA A 51 1.94 10.62 -13.04
N THR A 52 0.87 11.04 -12.36
CA THR A 52 0.95 11.90 -11.18
C THR A 52 1.73 11.22 -10.05
N ASP A 53 2.28 12.01 -9.12
CA ASP A 53 2.98 11.45 -7.96
C ASP A 53 2.07 10.49 -7.16
N GLN A 54 0.77 10.78 -7.09
CA GLN A 54 -0.24 9.91 -6.46
C GLN A 54 -0.39 8.57 -7.18
N GLN A 55 -0.54 8.58 -8.51
CA GLN A 55 -0.64 7.35 -9.30
C GLN A 55 0.64 6.50 -9.20
N LEU A 56 1.80 7.14 -9.18
CA LEU A 56 3.08 6.44 -8.98
C LEU A 56 3.19 5.87 -7.57
N ALA A 57 2.74 6.61 -6.55
CA ALA A 57 2.70 6.13 -5.18
C ALA A 57 1.75 4.93 -5.02
N GLU A 58 0.56 4.99 -5.61
CA GLU A 58 -0.42 3.90 -5.62
C GLU A 58 0.17 2.63 -6.25
N TYR A 59 0.84 2.79 -7.40
CA TYR A 59 1.52 1.67 -8.06
C TYR A 59 2.61 1.05 -7.18
N LEU A 60 3.52 1.88 -6.64
CA LEU A 60 4.62 1.41 -5.78
C LEU A 60 4.11 0.76 -4.50
N ALA A 61 3.08 1.34 -3.88
CA ALA A 61 2.45 0.79 -2.69
C ALA A 61 1.70 -0.52 -3.00
N GLY A 62 1.09 -0.65 -4.19
CA GLY A 62 0.42 -1.87 -4.64
C GLY A 62 1.36 -3.08 -4.74
N GLU A 63 2.66 -2.87 -4.96
CA GLU A 63 3.66 -3.94 -4.87
C GLU A 63 4.00 -4.29 -3.41
N ILE A 64 4.09 -3.31 -2.52
CA ILE A 64 4.59 -3.49 -1.15
C ILE A 64 3.52 -3.89 -0.14
N GLY A 65 2.32 -3.30 -0.24
CA GLY A 65 1.21 -3.56 0.68
C GLY A 65 0.86 -5.04 0.82
N PRO A 66 0.72 -5.80 -0.29
CA PRO A 66 0.48 -7.25 -0.23
C PRO A 66 1.63 -8.01 0.44
N HIS A 67 2.88 -7.59 0.23
CA HIS A 67 4.03 -8.22 0.88
C HIS A 67 4.06 -7.97 2.39
N ALA A 68 3.72 -6.76 2.85
CA ALA A 68 3.59 -6.44 4.26
C ALA A 68 2.49 -7.29 4.92
N LEU A 69 1.34 -7.43 4.25
CA LEU A 69 0.22 -8.27 4.69
C LEU A 69 0.60 -9.75 4.76
N ALA A 70 1.25 -10.27 3.72
CA ALA A 70 1.69 -11.66 3.69
C ALA A 70 2.68 -11.97 4.82
N ARG A 71 3.64 -11.06 5.10
CA ARG A 71 4.60 -11.23 6.21
C ARG A 71 3.94 -11.24 7.59
N ALA A 72 2.84 -10.53 7.77
CA ALA A 72 2.07 -10.56 9.01
C ALA A 72 1.10 -11.76 9.11
N GLY A 73 1.16 -12.70 8.17
CA GLY A 73 0.36 -13.92 8.20
C GLY A 73 -1.04 -13.76 7.61
N PHE A 74 -1.34 -12.63 6.95
CA PHE A 74 -2.62 -12.41 6.27
C PHE A 74 -2.71 -13.06 4.88
N HIS A 75 -1.74 -13.90 4.52
CA HIS A 75 -1.73 -14.66 3.28
C HIS A 75 -2.85 -15.71 3.25
N ARG A 76 -3.81 -15.56 2.33
CA ARG A 76 -4.69 -16.66 1.89
C ARG A 76 -4.25 -17.14 0.52
N SER A 77 -4.18 -18.45 0.32
CA SER A 77 -3.90 -19.05 -0.99
C SER A 77 -5.07 -18.84 -1.95
N GLY A 78 -4.82 -18.16 -3.08
CA GLY A 78 -5.82 -17.87 -4.11
C GLY A 78 -5.44 -16.63 -4.95
N PRO A 79 -6.19 -16.32 -6.02
CA PRO A 79 -6.05 -15.04 -6.72
C PRO A 79 -6.49 -13.89 -5.80
N TRP A 80 -5.81 -12.74 -5.88
CA TRP A 80 -6.09 -11.55 -5.08
C TRP A 80 -6.44 -10.37 -5.98
N CYS A 81 -7.36 -9.53 -5.52
CA CYS A 81 -7.53 -8.16 -6.01
C CYS A 81 -6.75 -7.21 -5.11
N ILE A 82 -6.05 -6.24 -5.70
CA ILE A 82 -5.28 -5.22 -4.99
C ILE A 82 -5.84 -3.87 -5.40
N ASP A 83 -6.43 -3.16 -4.46
CA ASP A 83 -6.88 -1.78 -4.63
C ASP A 83 -5.94 -0.87 -3.84
N SER A 84 -5.43 0.19 -4.47
CA SER A 84 -4.51 1.14 -3.85
C SER A 84 -5.01 2.56 -4.04
N VAL A 85 -5.12 3.33 -2.95
CA VAL A 85 -5.66 4.69 -2.96
C VAL A 85 -4.75 5.62 -2.18
N ALA A 86 -4.25 6.67 -2.84
CA ALA A 86 -3.51 7.73 -2.19
C ALA A 86 -4.44 8.55 -1.27
N LEU A 87 -3.99 8.76 -0.04
CA LEU A 87 -4.71 9.51 0.97
C LEU A 87 -4.36 11.01 0.87
N PRO A 88 -5.32 11.92 1.13
CA PRO A 88 -5.08 13.35 1.06
C PRO A 88 -4.15 13.85 2.18
N GLN A 89 -4.01 13.08 3.27
CA GLN A 89 -3.21 13.43 4.43
C GLN A 89 -2.68 12.19 5.14
N ARG A 90 -1.63 12.37 5.95
CA ARG A 90 -1.10 11.34 6.84
C ARG A 90 -2.19 10.89 7.84
N PRO A 91 -2.46 9.58 7.98
CA PRO A 91 -3.38 9.09 9.00
C PRO A 91 -2.86 9.32 10.42
N GLN A 92 -3.71 9.83 11.32
CA GLN A 92 -3.32 10.19 12.68
C GLN A 92 -2.83 9.00 13.52
N TRP A 93 -3.37 7.81 13.28
CA TRP A 93 -3.03 6.60 14.04
C TRP A 93 -1.58 6.12 13.80
N ILE A 94 -0.86 6.66 12.81
CA ILE A 94 0.56 6.38 12.56
C ILE A 94 1.52 7.51 12.97
N GLU A 95 1.05 8.62 13.54
CA GLU A 95 1.91 9.77 13.82
C GLU A 95 3.08 9.44 14.77
N ALA A 96 2.83 8.59 15.77
CA ALA A 96 3.84 8.17 16.76
C ALA A 96 4.14 6.66 16.71
N ARG A 97 3.58 5.92 15.75
CA ARG A 97 3.70 4.47 15.68
C ARG A 97 4.85 4.08 14.74
N LEU A 98 5.74 3.21 15.22
CA LEU A 98 6.74 2.57 14.37
C LEU A 98 6.07 1.72 13.29
N SER A 99 6.69 1.66 12.09
CA SER A 99 6.22 0.80 11.01
C SER A 99 6.29 -0.67 11.40
N ASP A 100 5.33 -1.46 10.94
CA ASP A 100 5.35 -2.92 11.12
C ASP A 100 6.29 -3.58 10.11
N PHE A 101 6.49 -2.93 8.97
CA PHE A 101 7.34 -3.40 7.89
C PHE A 101 8.00 -2.22 7.18
N SER A 102 9.26 -2.38 6.78
CA SER A 102 9.97 -1.40 5.97
C SER A 102 10.76 -2.11 4.87
N TYR A 103 10.67 -1.60 3.64
CA TYR A 103 11.38 -2.13 2.48
C TYR A 103 11.60 -1.04 1.43
N ASP A 104 12.81 -0.96 0.88
CA ASP A 104 13.19 0.03 -0.14
C ASP A 104 12.78 1.46 0.23
N SER A 105 13.06 1.82 1.49
CA SER A 105 12.68 3.09 2.13
C SER A 105 11.18 3.36 2.29
N MET A 106 10.30 2.47 1.83
CA MET A 106 8.86 2.54 2.09
C MET A 106 8.54 1.91 3.43
N ASN A 107 7.61 2.53 4.16
CA ASN A 107 7.17 2.09 5.47
C ASN A 107 5.72 1.61 5.37
N ALA A 108 5.39 0.49 6.00
CA ALA A 108 4.04 -0.04 6.02
C ALA A 108 3.55 -0.29 7.44
N TRP A 109 2.28 -0.01 7.65
CA TRP A 109 1.56 -0.25 8.90
C TRP A 109 0.29 -1.05 8.62
N LEU A 110 0.02 -2.01 9.50
CA LEU A 110 -1.19 -2.81 9.48
C LEU A 110 -2.18 -2.20 10.46
N PRO A 111 -3.43 -1.93 10.05
CA PRO A 111 -4.46 -1.44 10.94
C PRO A 111 -4.63 -2.41 12.11
N THR A 112 -4.47 -1.90 13.33
CA THR A 112 -4.89 -2.64 14.52
C THR A 112 -6.41 -2.78 14.49
N ARG A 113 -6.95 -3.94 14.90
CA ARG A 113 -8.39 -4.30 14.88
C ARG A 113 -9.38 -3.27 15.51
N GLN A 114 -8.91 -2.15 16.04
CA GLN A 114 -9.69 -1.13 16.73
C GLN A 114 -9.86 0.20 15.97
N SER A 115 -9.35 0.33 14.74
CA SER A 115 -9.26 1.64 14.06
C SER A 115 -10.32 1.90 12.97
N PHE A 116 -11.31 1.03 12.82
CA PHE A 116 -12.48 1.29 11.98
C PHE A 116 -13.66 1.65 12.89
N VAL A 117 -13.87 2.96 13.09
CA VAL A 117 -15.09 3.53 13.67
C VAL A 117 -15.77 4.36 12.59
#